data_AF-A0A3M2KTD7-F1
#
_entry.id   AF-A0A3M2KTD7-F1
#
_cell.length_a   1.000
_cell.length_b   1.000
_cell.length_c   1.000
_cell.angle_alpha   90.00
_cell.angle_beta   90.00
_cell.angle_gamma   90.00
#
_symmetry.space_group_name_H-M   'P 1'
#
loop_
_entity.id
_entity.type
_entity.pdbx_description
1 polymer ?
#
loop_
_entity_poly.entity_id
_entity_poly.type
_entity_poly.pdbx_seq_one_letter_code
_entity_poly.pdbx_strand_id
1 'polypeptide(L)'
;MRRGARRPAPEPEPSRLRRMVNSPLNWLLAVVLVVATTTFQDVLGSTLGALLPLDRVPDRVAPGEAIDVVTVRSEREIGTWMARDATVSEIDAALEDPYWPQELDLIDVGWGSWIITLEGRAQQQVRITDIVPELENGRCGEPLTGPLLLTAPEGGGPVVQLQVDIDQPNARLHGSTDTGEDTGPYFTGPTAQHVTLDRNESVAFRITAHADQGHCRWTYRVEYEVAGAAHTTRIDGPGGAPFEITAPRRDAADYPVVWFSPQGCGPGPEFSAERVRGTGEDYARALEEFGAPVGQPVSCPAHLRR
;
A
#
# COMPACT_ATOMS: atom_id res chain seq x y z
N MET A 1 -37.87 -70.80 -30.38
CA MET A 1 -38.17 -69.63 -29.50
C MET A 1 -37.00 -68.67 -29.56
N ARG A 2 -37.28 -67.39 -29.84
CA ARG A 2 -36.34 -66.34 -30.27
C ARG A 2 -35.38 -65.91 -29.15
N ARG A 3 -34.07 -65.92 -29.42
CA ARG A 3 -33.05 -65.21 -28.64
C ARG A 3 -33.10 -63.73 -29.01
N GLY A 4 -33.64 -62.91 -28.12
CA GLY A 4 -33.58 -61.44 -28.21
C GLY A 4 -32.38 -60.93 -27.42
N ALA A 5 -31.38 -60.41 -28.12
CA ALA A 5 -30.28 -59.67 -27.53
C ALA A 5 -30.82 -58.37 -26.92
N ARG A 6 -30.66 -58.18 -25.60
CA ARG A 6 -30.86 -56.87 -24.95
C ARG A 6 -29.58 -56.07 -25.08
N ARG A 7 -29.70 -54.92 -25.74
CA ARG A 7 -28.68 -53.87 -25.85
C ARG A 7 -28.34 -53.32 -24.45
N PRO A 8 -27.06 -53.02 -24.15
CA PRO A 8 -26.71 -52.27 -22.94
C PRO A 8 -27.26 -50.85 -23.01
N ALA A 9 -27.66 -50.32 -21.85
CA ALA A 9 -28.10 -48.94 -21.68
C ALA A 9 -26.95 -47.96 -21.98
N PRO A 10 -27.23 -46.79 -22.57
CA PRO A 10 -26.20 -45.79 -22.84
C PRO A 10 -25.69 -45.19 -21.52
N GLU A 11 -24.37 -45.20 -21.36
CA GLU A 11 -23.66 -44.43 -20.33
C GLU A 11 -23.99 -42.94 -20.47
N PRO A 12 -24.10 -42.19 -19.36
CA PRO A 12 -24.29 -40.75 -19.41
C PRO A 12 -23.09 -40.09 -20.10
N GLU A 13 -23.35 -39.43 -21.23
CA GLU A 13 -22.36 -38.59 -21.90
C GLU A 13 -21.75 -37.61 -20.90
N PRO A 14 -20.41 -37.51 -20.81
CA PRO A 14 -19.77 -36.43 -20.09
C PRO A 14 -20.17 -35.12 -20.78
N SER A 15 -20.99 -34.36 -20.06
CA SER A 15 -21.47 -33.03 -20.43
C SER A 15 -20.35 -32.19 -21.06
N ARG A 16 -20.72 -31.53 -22.15
CA ARG A 16 -19.91 -30.67 -23.04
C ARG A 16 -19.23 -29.46 -22.36
N LEU A 17 -19.19 -29.41 -21.03
CA LEU A 17 -18.62 -28.34 -20.22
C LEU A 17 -17.11 -28.52 -19.95
N ARG A 18 -16.54 -29.71 -20.18
CA ARG A 18 -15.10 -29.97 -19.94
C ARG A 18 -14.18 -29.71 -21.14
N ARG A 19 -14.69 -29.16 -22.25
CA ARG A 19 -13.89 -28.84 -23.45
C ARG A 19 -13.63 -27.34 -23.69
N MET A 20 -14.00 -26.47 -22.76
CA MET A 20 -13.76 -25.02 -22.84
C MET A 20 -12.66 -24.50 -21.89
N VAL A 21 -11.88 -25.37 -21.24
CA VAL A 21 -10.89 -24.94 -20.22
C VAL A 21 -9.42 -25.16 -20.63
N ASN A 22 -9.14 -25.72 -21.82
CA ASN A 22 -7.76 -25.96 -22.28
C ASN A 22 -7.43 -25.24 -23.60
N SER A 23 -7.83 -23.97 -23.73
CA SER A 23 -7.37 -23.09 -24.82
C SER A 23 -6.39 -22.05 -24.25
N PRO A 24 -5.09 -22.11 -24.57
CA PRO A 24 -4.11 -21.09 -24.17
C PRO A 24 -4.36 -19.71 -24.82
N LEU A 25 -5.34 -19.58 -25.71
CA LEU A 25 -5.67 -18.32 -26.38
C LEU A 25 -6.67 -17.43 -25.62
N ASN A 26 -7.39 -17.93 -24.60
CA ASN A 26 -8.37 -17.11 -23.87
C ASN A 26 -7.78 -16.32 -22.68
N TRP A 27 -6.49 -16.50 -22.37
CA TRP A 27 -5.80 -15.67 -21.38
C TRP A 27 -5.30 -14.33 -21.96
N LEU A 28 -5.34 -14.16 -23.29
CA LEU A 28 -4.84 -12.98 -23.98
C LEU A 28 -5.84 -11.82 -24.09
N LEU A 29 -7.03 -11.94 -23.49
CA LEU A 29 -8.06 -10.88 -23.46
C LEU A 29 -8.20 -10.19 -22.09
N ALA A 30 -7.33 -10.51 -21.11
CA ALA A 30 -7.38 -9.95 -19.76
C ALA A 30 -6.05 -9.32 -19.29
N VAL A 31 -5.17 -8.91 -20.22
CA VAL A 31 -4.00 -8.09 -19.91
C VAL A 31 -3.86 -7.00 -20.98
N VAL A 32 -4.50 -5.86 -20.74
CA VAL A 32 -4.17 -4.60 -21.41
C VAL A 32 -3.75 -3.60 -20.34
N LEU A 33 -2.45 -3.63 -20.04
CA LEU A 33 -1.60 -2.46 -19.80
C LEU A 33 -0.17 -2.96 -19.66
N VAL A 34 0.44 -3.24 -20.82
CA VAL A 34 1.90 -3.31 -20.94
C VAL A 34 2.39 -1.87 -20.94
N VAL A 35 2.76 -1.35 -19.77
CA VAL A 35 3.64 -0.18 -19.71
C VAL A 35 5.05 -0.71 -19.98
N ALA A 36 5.38 -0.82 -21.26
CA ALA A 36 6.77 -0.97 -21.67
C ALA A 36 7.41 0.42 -21.58
N THR A 37 8.04 0.74 -20.44
CA THR A 37 8.99 1.86 -20.35
C THR A 37 10.26 1.47 -21.11
N THR A 38 10.19 1.52 -22.44
CA THR A 38 11.40 1.76 -23.23
C THR A 38 11.71 3.24 -23.10
N THR A 39 12.92 3.53 -22.63
CA THR A 39 13.51 4.86 -22.56
C THR A 39 13.42 5.59 -23.91
N PHE A 40 12.46 6.52 -24.03
CA PHE A 40 12.45 7.53 -25.10
C PHE A 40 12.93 8.85 -24.51
N GLN A 41 14.26 8.99 -24.36
CA GLN A 41 14.88 10.27 -24.01
C GLN A 41 15.37 11.08 -25.21
N ASP A 42 15.18 10.63 -26.44
CA ASP A 42 15.57 11.43 -27.60
C ASP A 42 14.62 11.18 -28.78
N VAL A 43 14.45 12.21 -29.63
CA VAL A 43 13.69 12.23 -30.89
C VAL A 43 12.19 12.57 -30.80
N LEU A 44 11.83 13.70 -30.19
CA LEU A 44 10.70 14.53 -30.70
C LEU A 44 10.93 16.06 -30.58
N GLY A 45 12.09 16.50 -30.09
CA GLY A 45 12.40 17.93 -29.93
C GLY A 45 12.84 18.67 -31.20
N SER A 46 13.18 17.98 -32.30
CA SER A 46 13.88 18.61 -33.43
C SER A 46 13.04 18.87 -34.69
N THR A 47 11.75 18.58 -34.72
CA THR A 47 10.95 18.68 -35.96
C THR A 47 9.64 19.46 -35.87
N LEU A 48 9.26 20.00 -34.71
CA LEU A 48 8.06 20.84 -34.55
C LEU A 48 8.35 22.28 -34.08
N GLY A 49 9.59 22.61 -33.71
CA GLY A 49 9.98 23.94 -33.24
C GLY A 49 10.12 25.03 -34.32
N ALA A 50 9.91 24.73 -35.59
CA ALA A 50 10.17 25.66 -36.69
C ALA A 50 8.92 26.36 -37.26
N LEU A 51 7.69 25.98 -36.86
CA LEU A 51 6.47 26.47 -37.52
C LEU A 51 5.43 27.12 -36.62
N LEU A 52 5.67 27.26 -35.32
CA LEU A 52 4.79 28.04 -34.45
C LEU A 52 5.63 28.81 -33.42
N PRO A 53 5.71 30.15 -33.50
CA PRO A 53 6.08 30.95 -32.35
C PRO A 53 4.87 30.90 -31.40
N LEU A 54 4.81 29.87 -30.56
CA LEU A 54 3.98 29.91 -29.35
C LEU A 54 4.69 30.84 -28.37
N ASP A 55 4.65 32.13 -28.67
CA ASP A 55 4.89 33.17 -27.70
C ASP A 55 3.92 32.94 -26.55
N ARG A 56 4.48 32.40 -25.46
CA ARG A 56 4.11 32.61 -24.06
C ARG A 56 2.69 33.17 -23.89
N VAL A 57 1.70 32.30 -24.04
CA VAL A 57 0.50 32.46 -23.22
C VAL A 57 0.88 31.82 -21.90
N PRO A 58 1.18 32.58 -20.83
CA PRO A 58 1.20 32.00 -19.51
C PRO A 58 -0.24 31.53 -19.26
N ASP A 59 -0.47 30.23 -19.45
CA ASP A 59 -1.58 29.57 -18.78
C ASP A 59 -1.30 29.79 -17.29
N ARG A 60 -1.95 30.82 -16.74
CA ARG A 60 -1.97 31.08 -15.30
C ARG A 60 -2.88 30.04 -14.67
N VAL A 61 -2.43 28.79 -14.70
CA VAL A 61 -2.97 27.74 -13.86
C VAL A 61 -2.74 28.21 -12.44
N ALA A 62 -3.79 28.25 -11.63
CA ALA A 62 -3.62 28.62 -10.24
C ALA A 62 -2.66 27.60 -9.58
N PRO A 63 -1.78 28.03 -8.65
CA PRO A 63 -0.99 27.09 -7.85
C PRO A 63 -1.93 26.03 -7.25
N GLY A 64 -1.73 24.77 -7.62
CA GLY A 64 -2.56 23.64 -7.18
C GLY A 64 -3.46 23.00 -8.25
N GLU A 65 -3.64 23.61 -9.42
CA GLU A 65 -4.50 23.04 -10.49
C GLU A 65 -3.73 22.20 -11.53
N ALA A 66 -2.39 22.16 -11.44
CA ALA A 66 -1.54 21.47 -12.41
C ALA A 66 -1.36 19.98 -12.13
N ILE A 67 -1.56 19.54 -10.88
CA ILE A 67 -1.52 18.14 -10.45
C ILE A 67 -2.85 17.83 -9.79
N ASP A 68 -3.46 16.70 -10.15
CA ASP A 68 -4.56 16.10 -9.42
C ASP A 68 -4.07 14.98 -8.49
N VAL A 69 -4.76 14.81 -7.36
CA VAL A 69 -4.62 13.63 -6.51
C VAL A 69 -5.78 12.69 -6.81
N VAL A 70 -5.56 11.75 -7.71
CA VAL A 70 -6.62 10.87 -8.22
C VAL A 70 -7.01 9.81 -7.19
N THR A 71 -6.03 9.27 -6.46
CA THR A 71 -6.29 8.22 -5.49
C THR A 71 -5.29 8.32 -4.35
N VAL A 72 -5.80 8.21 -3.13
CA VAL A 72 -5.02 7.94 -1.93
C VAL A 72 -5.70 6.78 -1.22
N ARG A 73 -5.04 5.63 -1.17
CA ARG A 73 -5.56 4.45 -0.49
C ARG A 73 -4.51 3.85 0.42
N SER A 74 -4.93 3.41 1.59
CA SER A 74 -4.09 2.62 2.48
C SER A 74 -3.99 1.20 1.93
N GLU A 75 -2.79 0.64 1.98
CA GLU A 75 -2.51 -0.75 1.65
C GLU A 75 -2.55 -1.58 2.93
N ARG A 76 -3.77 -1.80 3.44
CA ARG A 76 -4.00 -2.57 4.68
C ARG A 76 -3.98 -4.09 4.47
N GLU A 77 -3.26 -4.57 3.47
CA GLU A 77 -3.16 -6.00 3.19
C GLU A 77 -2.19 -6.67 4.17
N ILE A 78 -1.20 -5.92 4.67
CA ILE A 78 -0.07 -6.43 5.46
C ILE A 78 0.25 -5.45 6.58
N GLY A 79 0.27 -5.91 7.83
CA GLY A 79 0.75 -5.05 8.89
C GLY A 79 0.33 -5.46 10.30
N THR A 80 0.75 -4.60 11.21
CA THR A 80 0.33 -4.59 12.61
C THR A 80 -0.54 -3.35 12.78
N TRP A 81 -1.77 -3.51 13.26
CA TRP A 81 -2.69 -2.38 13.46
C TRP A 81 -3.16 -2.28 14.89
N MET A 82 -3.35 -1.06 15.35
CA MET A 82 -4.03 -0.77 16.60
C MET A 82 -5.44 -0.26 16.29
N ALA A 83 -6.44 -0.83 16.96
CA ALA A 83 -7.81 -0.34 16.87
C ALA A 83 -8.05 0.77 17.90
N ARG A 84 -8.22 2.02 17.43
CA ARG A 84 -8.51 3.16 18.31
C ARG A 84 -9.94 3.07 18.82
N ASP A 85 -10.10 3.33 20.11
CA ASP A 85 -11.39 3.47 20.80
C ASP A 85 -12.36 2.28 20.63
N ALA A 86 -11.85 1.14 20.15
CA ALA A 86 -12.64 -0.08 19.93
C ALA A 86 -12.56 -1.00 21.15
N THR A 87 -13.72 -1.53 21.54
CA THR A 87 -13.82 -2.58 22.53
C THR A 87 -13.44 -3.93 21.93
N VAL A 88 -13.07 -4.87 22.80
CA VAL A 88 -12.82 -6.27 22.42
C VAL A 88 -14.01 -6.87 21.67
N SER A 89 -15.23 -6.61 22.12
CA SER A 89 -16.44 -7.13 21.47
C SER A 89 -16.68 -6.56 20.08
N GLU A 90 -16.36 -5.28 19.87
CA GLU A 90 -16.46 -4.66 18.54
C GLU A 90 -15.41 -5.24 17.59
N ILE A 91 -14.19 -5.47 18.09
CA ILE A 91 -13.14 -6.13 17.31
C ILE A 91 -13.52 -7.57 16.96
N ASP A 92 -13.96 -8.34 17.94
CA ASP A 92 -14.38 -9.73 17.72
C ASP A 92 -15.52 -9.80 16.69
N ALA A 93 -16.53 -8.93 16.79
CA ALA A 93 -17.63 -8.85 15.83
C ALA A 93 -17.14 -8.45 14.42
N ALA A 94 -16.24 -7.49 14.33
CA ALA A 94 -15.74 -7.01 13.03
C ALA A 94 -14.84 -8.05 12.33
N LEU A 95 -14.16 -8.91 13.10
CA LEU A 95 -13.37 -10.03 12.59
C LEU A 95 -14.21 -11.21 12.07
N GLU A 96 -15.50 -11.29 12.42
CA GLU A 96 -16.42 -12.28 11.84
C GLU A 96 -16.86 -11.89 10.41
N ASP A 97 -16.69 -10.63 9.99
CA ASP A 97 -17.06 -10.16 8.65
C ASP A 97 -15.96 -10.50 7.62
N PRO A 98 -16.27 -11.26 6.55
CA PRO A 98 -15.33 -11.53 5.47
C PRO A 98 -14.88 -10.29 4.67
N TYR A 99 -15.55 -9.13 4.84
CA TYR A 99 -15.24 -7.86 4.17
C TYR A 99 -14.57 -6.81 5.09
N TRP A 100 -14.14 -7.24 6.28
CA TRP A 100 -13.20 -6.56 7.18
C TRP A 100 -11.98 -5.99 6.41
N PRO A 101 -11.50 -4.73 6.61
CA PRO A 101 -11.46 -3.99 7.88
C PRO A 101 -12.11 -2.59 7.90
N GLN A 102 -13.24 -2.41 7.21
CA GLN A 102 -13.76 -1.05 6.98
C GLN A 102 -14.42 -0.38 8.21
N GLU A 103 -14.79 -1.15 9.23
CA GLU A 103 -15.62 -0.62 10.34
C GLU A 103 -14.84 -0.14 11.57
N LEU A 104 -13.58 -0.53 11.78
CA LEU A 104 -12.78 0.03 12.89
C LEU A 104 -11.84 1.13 12.42
N ASP A 105 -11.62 2.07 13.33
CA ASP A 105 -10.54 3.05 13.22
C ASP A 105 -9.20 2.36 13.51
N LEU A 106 -8.64 1.75 12.46
CA LEU A 106 -7.34 1.09 12.51
C LEU A 106 -6.20 2.04 12.18
N ILE A 107 -5.15 1.97 12.97
CA ILE A 107 -3.92 2.74 12.83
C ILE A 107 -2.76 1.79 12.65
N ASP A 108 -1.95 2.01 11.63
CA ASP A 108 -0.72 1.25 11.39
C ASP A 108 0.28 1.41 12.55
N VAL A 109 0.91 0.31 12.95
CA VAL A 109 1.86 0.25 14.07
C VAL A 109 3.26 -0.10 13.56
N GLY A 110 4.22 0.78 13.79
CA GLY A 110 5.61 0.64 13.37
C GLY A 110 5.82 0.96 11.90
N TRP A 111 5.03 0.37 11.01
CA TRP A 111 5.11 0.63 9.57
C TRP A 111 3.71 0.62 8.94
N GLY A 112 3.50 1.47 7.93
CA GLY A 112 2.27 1.57 7.16
C GLY A 112 2.56 1.92 5.71
N SER A 113 1.74 1.43 4.78
CA SER A 113 1.91 1.65 3.34
C SER A 113 0.68 2.31 2.73
N TRP A 114 0.90 3.28 1.86
CA TRP A 114 -0.15 3.94 1.08
C TRP A 114 0.22 3.99 -0.39
N ILE A 115 -0.78 3.82 -1.24
CA ILE A 115 -0.67 4.07 -2.68
C ILE A 115 -1.30 5.41 -2.99
N ILE A 116 -0.48 6.30 -3.54
CA ILE A 116 -0.84 7.66 -3.94
C ILE A 116 -0.68 7.76 -5.45
N THR A 117 -1.76 8.10 -6.15
CA THR A 117 -1.76 8.31 -7.60
C THR A 117 -1.93 9.78 -7.90
N LEU A 118 -0.94 10.36 -8.59
CA LEU A 118 -0.95 11.74 -9.07
C LEU A 118 -1.17 11.77 -10.57
N GLU A 119 -1.96 12.73 -11.05
CA GLU A 119 -2.22 12.94 -12.48
C GLU A 119 -1.83 14.36 -12.91
N GLY A 120 -1.15 14.51 -14.05
CA GLY A 120 -0.86 15.80 -14.63
C GLY A 120 -2.10 16.43 -15.27
N ARG A 121 -2.43 17.68 -14.94
CA ARG A 121 -3.58 18.41 -15.51
C ARG A 121 -3.18 19.58 -16.42
N ALA A 122 -1.98 20.11 -16.23
CA ALA A 122 -1.47 21.24 -17.01
C ALA A 122 -1.26 20.86 -18.49
N GLN A 123 -1.40 21.82 -19.40
CA GLN A 123 -1.04 21.62 -20.82
C GLN A 123 0.46 21.43 -21.02
N GLN A 124 1.24 21.99 -20.10
CA GLN A 124 2.69 21.89 -20.08
C GLN A 124 3.09 20.77 -19.13
N GLN A 125 4.23 20.16 -19.40
CA GLN A 125 4.79 19.12 -18.55
C GLN A 125 5.00 19.64 -17.12
N VAL A 126 4.53 18.85 -16.16
CA VAL A 126 4.75 19.09 -14.73
C VAL A 126 5.96 18.29 -14.30
N ARG A 127 6.90 18.92 -13.59
CA ARG A 127 8.06 18.25 -13.00
C ARG A 127 7.94 18.24 -11.49
N ILE A 128 7.69 17.08 -10.88
CA ILE A 128 7.72 16.91 -9.43
C ILE A 128 9.19 16.94 -8.98
N THR A 129 9.49 17.87 -8.08
CA THR A 129 10.85 18.11 -7.59
C THR A 129 11.06 17.60 -6.17
N ASP A 130 10.02 17.54 -5.35
CA ASP A 130 10.07 16.92 -4.02
C ASP A 130 8.66 16.52 -3.54
N ILE A 131 8.60 15.55 -2.63
CA ILE A 131 7.40 15.22 -1.87
C ILE A 131 7.82 15.14 -0.40
N VAL A 132 7.35 16.10 0.39
CA VAL A 132 7.85 16.35 1.74
C VAL A 132 6.76 16.05 2.77
N PRO A 133 6.99 15.18 3.76
CA PRO A 133 6.07 15.03 4.87
C PRO A 133 6.04 16.28 5.75
N GLU A 134 4.84 16.73 6.10
CA GLU A 134 4.55 17.83 7.00
C GLU A 134 3.75 17.32 8.20
N LEU A 135 4.41 17.21 9.35
CA LEU A 135 3.76 16.80 10.61
C LEU A 135 2.75 17.87 11.07
N GLU A 136 1.51 17.48 11.42
CA GLU A 136 0.44 18.43 11.79
C GLU A 136 0.81 19.34 12.98
N ASN A 137 1.65 18.85 13.89
CA ASN A 137 2.11 19.58 15.07
C ASN A 137 3.63 19.85 15.06
N GLY A 138 4.29 19.66 13.91
CA GLY A 138 5.74 19.77 13.76
C GLY A 138 6.57 18.69 14.47
N ARG A 139 5.92 17.78 15.21
CA ARG A 139 6.53 16.63 15.89
C ARG A 139 5.52 15.51 16.10
N CYS A 140 6.02 14.30 16.31
CA CYS A 140 5.21 13.18 16.76
C CYS A 140 4.92 13.29 18.27
N GLY A 141 3.81 12.69 18.70
CA GLY A 141 3.41 12.54 20.10
C GLY A 141 3.85 11.19 20.69
N GLU A 142 3.38 10.89 21.90
CA GLU A 142 3.60 9.58 22.53
C GLU A 142 2.91 8.46 21.73
N PRO A 143 3.50 7.26 21.65
CA PRO A 143 2.86 6.11 21.01
C PRO A 143 1.48 5.85 21.58
N LEU A 144 0.52 5.56 20.71
CA LEU A 144 -0.84 5.23 21.12
C LEU A 144 -0.88 3.87 21.83
N THR A 145 -1.92 3.69 22.65
CA THR A 145 -2.20 2.42 23.34
C THR A 145 -3.54 1.90 22.86
N GLY A 146 -3.62 0.61 22.58
CA GLY A 146 -4.86 -0.03 22.18
C GLY A 146 -4.68 -1.49 21.80
N PRO A 147 -5.77 -2.16 21.44
CA PRO A 147 -5.75 -3.55 21.04
C PRO A 147 -5.06 -3.74 19.66
N LEU A 148 -4.29 -4.82 19.49
CA LEU A 148 -3.40 -5.05 18.34
C LEU A 148 -3.88 -6.17 17.40
N LEU A 149 -3.80 -5.98 16.08
CA LEU A 149 -4.18 -6.93 15.04
C LEU A 149 -3.02 -7.19 14.07
N LEU A 150 -2.74 -8.46 13.71
CA LEU A 150 -1.64 -8.85 12.81
C LEU A 150 -2.15 -9.57 11.54
N THR A 151 -1.62 -9.24 10.35
CA THR A 151 -1.81 -10.04 9.10
C THR A 151 -0.50 -10.30 8.34
N ALA A 152 -0.54 -11.24 7.39
CA ALA A 152 0.60 -11.61 6.53
C ALA A 152 0.41 -11.21 5.05
N PRO A 153 1.49 -11.20 4.24
CA PRO A 153 1.54 -10.64 2.87
C PRO A 153 0.71 -11.32 1.77
N GLU A 154 0.17 -10.53 0.83
CA GLU A 154 -0.15 -10.91 -0.55
C GLU A 154 0.36 -9.82 -1.52
N GLY A 155 0.89 -10.20 -2.70
CA GLY A 155 1.86 -9.40 -3.48
C GLY A 155 1.36 -8.15 -4.23
N GLY A 156 2.31 -7.31 -4.69
CA GLY A 156 2.05 -6.00 -5.34
C GLY A 156 2.39 -5.92 -6.84
N GLY A 157 1.86 -4.87 -7.51
CA GLY A 157 2.14 -4.53 -8.93
C GLY A 157 3.21 -3.43 -9.11
N PRO A 158 3.52 -3.00 -10.34
CA PRO A 158 4.59 -2.03 -10.62
C PRO A 158 4.21 -0.62 -10.17
N VAL A 159 4.91 -0.10 -9.17
CA VAL A 159 4.73 1.25 -8.57
C VAL A 159 6.09 1.82 -8.17
N VAL A 160 6.23 3.15 -8.12
CA VAL A 160 7.45 3.76 -7.58
C VAL A 160 7.47 3.53 -6.07
N GLN A 161 8.44 2.75 -5.59
CA GLN A 161 8.55 2.40 -4.18
C GLN A 161 9.38 3.45 -3.44
N LEU A 162 8.76 4.08 -2.45
CA LEU A 162 9.38 5.07 -1.59
C LEU A 162 9.19 4.67 -0.13
N GLN A 163 10.12 5.09 0.72
CA GLN A 163 10.02 4.91 2.15
C GLN A 163 10.41 6.18 2.91
N VAL A 164 9.94 6.32 4.14
CA VAL A 164 10.27 7.44 5.02
C VAL A 164 10.21 7.05 6.48
N ASP A 165 11.25 7.40 7.23
CA ASP A 165 11.21 7.36 8.70
C ASP A 165 10.54 8.65 9.20
N ILE A 166 9.24 8.57 9.49
CA ILE A 166 8.38 9.76 9.67
C ILE A 166 8.64 10.49 11.00
N ASP A 167 9.20 9.79 11.98
CA ASP A 167 9.54 10.33 13.29
C ASP A 167 10.97 10.91 13.37
N GLN A 168 11.76 10.77 12.31
CA GLN A 168 13.08 11.37 12.23
C GLN A 168 13.00 12.89 11.98
N PRO A 169 13.94 13.67 12.55
CA PRO A 169 14.04 15.09 12.22
C PRO A 169 14.27 15.29 10.72
N ASN A 170 13.46 16.15 10.10
CA ASN A 170 13.52 16.43 8.66
C ASN A 170 13.30 15.19 7.78
N ALA A 171 12.33 14.34 8.14
CA ALA A 171 11.91 13.19 7.34
C ALA A 171 11.83 13.51 5.83
N ARG A 172 12.43 12.65 5.00
CA ARG A 172 12.47 12.76 3.54
C ARG A 172 12.24 11.39 2.92
N LEU A 173 11.69 11.39 1.71
CA LEU A 173 11.45 10.15 0.97
C LEU A 173 12.74 9.61 0.38
N HIS A 174 12.95 8.33 0.62
CA HIS A 174 14.02 7.53 0.05
C HIS A 174 13.42 6.56 -0.96
N GLY A 175 14.18 6.21 -2.00
CA GLY A 175 13.77 5.12 -2.87
C GLY A 175 13.91 3.78 -2.16
N SER A 176 13.03 2.84 -2.45
CA SER A 176 13.10 1.48 -1.90
C SER A 176 13.07 0.45 -3.03
N THR A 177 13.70 -0.70 -2.83
CA THR A 177 13.55 -1.86 -3.73
C THR A 177 12.30 -2.66 -3.40
N ASP A 178 11.93 -3.61 -4.26
CA ASP A 178 10.83 -4.55 -3.97
C ASP A 178 11.05 -5.39 -2.71
N THR A 179 12.31 -5.48 -2.21
CA THR A 179 12.65 -6.15 -0.96
C THR A 179 12.74 -5.21 0.24
N GLY A 180 12.38 -3.93 0.07
CA GLY A 180 12.41 -2.92 1.13
C GLY A 180 13.81 -2.35 1.41
N GLU A 181 14.77 -2.53 0.50
CA GLU A 181 16.13 -2.00 0.71
C GLU A 181 16.18 -0.51 0.38
N ASP A 182 16.74 0.30 1.29
CA ASP A 182 16.97 1.73 1.08
C ASP A 182 17.97 1.97 -0.05
N THR A 183 17.57 2.76 -1.05
CA THR A 183 18.42 3.16 -2.19
C THR A 183 18.90 4.61 -2.09
N GLY A 184 18.62 5.28 -0.98
CA GLY A 184 18.98 6.66 -0.68
C GLY A 184 17.88 7.67 -1.01
N PRO A 185 18.17 8.98 -0.79
CA PRO A 185 17.21 10.05 -1.02
C PRO A 185 16.70 10.07 -2.47
N TYR A 186 15.37 10.11 -2.63
CA TYR A 186 14.77 9.99 -3.96
C TYR A 186 14.77 11.32 -4.72
N PHE A 187 14.29 12.39 -4.09
CA PHE A 187 14.10 13.70 -4.73
C PHE A 187 15.25 14.70 -4.51
N THR A 188 16.21 14.36 -3.66
CA THR A 188 17.26 15.29 -3.24
C THR A 188 18.67 14.73 -3.47
N GLY A 189 19.64 15.64 -3.59
CA GLY A 189 21.04 15.27 -3.78
C GLY A 189 21.47 15.09 -5.25
N PRO A 190 22.71 14.61 -5.48
CA PRO A 190 23.31 14.54 -6.82
C PRO A 190 22.67 13.47 -7.73
N THR A 191 21.95 12.52 -7.14
CA THR A 191 21.26 11.42 -7.84
C THR A 191 19.74 11.58 -7.79
N ALA A 192 19.26 12.80 -7.50
CA ALA A 192 17.84 13.11 -7.41
C ALA A 192 17.10 12.66 -8.67
N GLN A 193 16.04 11.89 -8.45
CA GLN A 193 15.08 11.52 -9.47
C GLN A 193 14.06 12.64 -9.63
N HIS A 194 13.61 12.84 -10.86
CA HIS A 194 12.54 13.77 -11.18
C HIS A 194 11.43 12.97 -11.85
N VAL A 195 10.20 13.16 -11.37
CA VAL A 195 9.02 12.56 -11.98
C VAL A 195 8.34 13.62 -12.81
N THR A 196 8.22 13.37 -14.10
CA THR A 196 7.49 14.25 -15.02
C THR A 196 6.11 13.68 -15.29
N LEU A 197 5.12 14.57 -15.38
CA LEU A 197 3.75 14.24 -15.75
C LEU A 197 3.32 15.12 -16.91
N ASP A 198 3.01 14.48 -18.04
CA ASP A 198 2.27 15.10 -19.11
C ASP A 198 0.77 15.17 -18.78
N ARG A 199 0.00 15.85 -19.61
CA ARG A 199 -1.44 16.02 -19.39
C ARG A 199 -2.17 14.67 -19.46
N ASN A 200 -2.95 14.37 -18.42
CA ASN A 200 -3.64 13.11 -18.15
C ASN A 200 -2.70 11.90 -17.98
N GLU A 201 -1.40 12.12 -17.83
CA GLU A 201 -0.47 11.08 -17.40
C GLU A 201 -0.59 10.89 -15.90
N SER A 202 -0.62 9.63 -15.45
CA SER A 202 -0.69 9.26 -14.04
C SER A 202 0.55 8.50 -13.60
N VAL A 203 1.02 8.80 -12.40
CA VAL A 203 2.06 8.03 -11.72
C VAL A 203 1.55 7.58 -10.36
N ALA A 204 1.88 6.34 -9.98
CA ALA A 204 1.55 5.79 -8.67
C ALA A 204 2.82 5.62 -7.83
N PHE A 205 2.79 6.17 -6.62
CA PHE A 205 3.80 5.98 -5.58
C PHE A 205 3.24 5.04 -4.52
N ARG A 206 4.01 4.01 -4.16
CA ARG A 206 3.83 3.29 -2.91
C ARG A 206 4.77 3.91 -1.90
N ILE A 207 4.21 4.54 -0.88
CA ILE A 207 4.98 5.17 0.19
C ILE A 207 4.80 4.36 1.46
N THR A 208 5.89 3.78 1.95
CA THR A 208 5.96 3.10 3.25
C THR A 208 6.50 4.08 4.29
N ALA A 209 5.74 4.36 5.33
CA ALA A 209 6.23 5.16 6.46
C ALA A 209 6.62 4.25 7.63
N HIS A 210 7.69 4.59 8.33
CA HIS A 210 8.18 3.93 9.53
C HIS A 210 8.15 4.89 10.72
N ALA A 211 7.69 4.43 11.87
CA ALA A 211 7.74 5.15 13.14
C ALA A 211 8.19 4.20 14.26
N ASP A 212 9.30 4.54 14.91
CA ASP A 212 9.90 3.77 16.01
C ASP A 212 9.72 4.44 17.38
N GLN A 213 9.45 5.75 17.40
CA GLN A 213 9.48 6.57 18.61
C GLN A 213 8.12 7.09 19.06
N GLY A 214 7.22 7.39 18.14
CA GLY A 214 6.02 8.15 18.49
C GLY A 214 4.81 7.92 17.59
N HIS A 215 3.73 8.62 17.95
CA HIS A 215 2.52 8.73 17.13
C HIS A 215 2.62 9.95 16.22
N CYS A 216 2.57 9.71 14.91
CA CYS A 216 2.77 10.74 13.90
C CYS A 216 1.51 10.92 13.08
N ARG A 217 1.11 12.17 12.87
CA ARG A 217 0.07 12.59 11.93
C ARG A 217 0.63 13.61 10.97
N TRP A 218 0.44 13.41 9.67
CA TRP A 218 1.07 14.24 8.65
C TRP A 218 0.30 14.27 7.35
N THR A 219 0.79 15.11 6.45
CA THR A 219 0.40 15.18 5.05
C THR A 219 1.61 15.40 4.18
N TYR A 220 1.49 15.18 2.88
CA TYR A 220 2.58 15.48 1.97
C TYR A 220 2.39 16.83 1.29
N ARG A 221 3.42 17.66 1.30
CA ARG A 221 3.56 18.79 0.40
C ARG A 221 4.34 18.34 -0.82
N VAL A 222 3.71 18.41 -1.99
CA VAL A 222 4.36 18.16 -3.27
C VAL A 222 4.91 19.47 -3.79
N GLU A 223 6.20 19.50 -4.06
CA GLU A 223 6.89 20.60 -4.72
C GLU A 223 7.05 20.24 -6.19
N TYR A 224 6.64 21.14 -7.09
CA TYR A 224 6.68 20.88 -8.52
C TYR A 224 6.90 22.15 -9.34
N GLU A 225 7.31 21.97 -10.59
CA GLU A 225 7.53 23.05 -11.54
C GLU A 225 6.65 22.90 -12.78
N VAL A 226 6.12 24.03 -13.26
CA VAL A 226 5.41 24.14 -14.55
C VAL A 226 5.86 25.43 -15.22
N ALA A 227 6.19 25.39 -16.51
CA ALA A 227 6.72 26.56 -17.24
C ALA A 227 7.98 27.20 -16.62
N GLY A 228 8.73 26.46 -15.80
CA GLY A 228 9.88 26.99 -15.04
C GLY A 228 9.50 27.83 -13.81
N ALA A 229 8.22 27.86 -13.41
CA ALA A 229 7.77 28.42 -12.15
C ALA A 229 7.56 27.31 -11.11
N ALA A 230 7.99 27.56 -9.88
CA ALA A 230 7.81 26.64 -8.75
C ALA A 230 6.42 26.80 -8.13
N HIS A 231 5.80 25.69 -7.79
CA HIS A 231 4.47 25.58 -7.22
C HIS A 231 4.44 24.49 -6.14
N THR A 232 3.37 24.49 -5.35
CA THR A 232 3.12 23.44 -4.36
C THR A 232 1.68 22.97 -4.41
N THR A 233 1.45 21.73 -4.00
CA THR A 233 0.12 21.18 -3.70
C THR A 233 0.22 20.26 -2.49
N ARG A 234 -0.91 19.88 -1.91
CA ARG A 234 -0.99 19.06 -0.71
C ARG A 234 -1.70 17.75 -1.03
N ILE A 235 -1.21 16.67 -0.42
CA ILE A 235 -1.85 15.36 -0.41
C ILE A 235 -2.24 15.07 1.04
N ASP A 236 -3.55 15.00 1.28
CA ASP A 236 -4.10 14.41 2.48
C ASP A 236 -4.15 12.87 2.35
N GLY A 237 -4.25 12.18 3.47
CA GLY A 237 -4.43 10.74 3.52
C GLY A 237 -5.82 10.29 3.04
N PRO A 238 -6.11 8.98 3.12
CA PRO A 238 -7.38 8.41 2.67
C PRO A 238 -8.60 9.15 3.26
N GLY A 239 -9.58 9.46 2.43
CA GLY A 239 -10.79 10.18 2.85
C GLY A 239 -10.57 11.66 3.22
N GLY A 240 -9.40 12.23 2.93
CA GLY A 240 -9.04 13.61 3.25
C GLY A 240 -8.57 13.82 4.69
N ALA A 241 -8.42 12.74 5.47
CA ALA A 241 -7.81 12.79 6.78
C ALA A 241 -6.27 12.78 6.67
N PRO A 242 -5.52 13.30 7.65
CA PRO A 242 -4.07 13.14 7.70
C PRO A 242 -3.65 11.67 7.65
N PHE A 243 -2.49 11.39 7.07
CA PHE A 243 -1.82 10.12 7.26
C PHE A 243 -1.48 9.94 8.74
N GLU A 244 -1.51 8.70 9.21
CA GLU A 244 -1.39 8.40 10.62
C GLU A 244 -0.72 7.05 10.85
N ILE A 245 0.23 7.04 11.78
CA ILE A 245 0.96 5.84 12.22
C ILE A 245 1.36 6.02 13.68
N THR A 246 1.49 4.92 14.42
CA THR A 246 2.06 4.93 15.76
C THR A 246 3.24 3.98 15.86
N ALA A 247 4.27 4.36 16.62
CA ALA A 247 5.33 3.42 16.98
C ALA A 247 4.79 2.24 17.79
N PRO A 248 5.45 1.06 17.71
CA PRO A 248 5.16 -0.04 18.59
C PRO A 248 5.44 0.33 20.04
N ARG A 249 4.74 -0.32 20.97
CA ARG A 249 5.08 -0.27 22.38
C ARG A 249 6.50 -0.78 22.60
N ARG A 250 7.23 -0.12 23.52
CA ARG A 250 8.57 -0.57 23.91
C ARG A 250 8.56 -1.96 24.54
N ASP A 251 7.53 -2.25 25.32
CA ASP A 251 7.26 -3.57 25.87
C ASP A 251 6.01 -4.14 25.19
N ALA A 252 6.14 -5.30 24.55
CA ALA A 252 5.02 -5.99 23.94
C ALA A 252 3.96 -6.43 24.97
N ALA A 253 4.35 -6.62 26.24
CA ALA A 253 3.43 -6.94 27.33
C ALA A 253 2.42 -5.82 27.62
N ASP A 254 2.70 -4.58 27.19
CA ASP A 254 1.80 -3.43 27.40
C ASP A 254 0.53 -3.50 26.53
N TYR A 255 0.48 -4.38 25.51
CA TYR A 255 -0.73 -4.53 24.72
C TYR A 255 -1.81 -5.26 25.52
N PRO A 256 -3.00 -4.65 25.70
CA PRO A 256 -4.03 -5.24 26.55
C PRO A 256 -4.60 -6.53 25.94
N VAL A 257 -4.70 -6.59 24.61
CA VAL A 257 -5.18 -7.73 23.84
C VAL A 257 -4.49 -7.75 22.49
N VAL A 258 -4.16 -8.95 22.00
CA VAL A 258 -3.56 -9.18 20.68
C VAL A 258 -4.35 -10.23 19.93
N TRP A 259 -4.68 -9.98 18.66
CA TRP A 259 -5.22 -10.98 17.73
C TRP A 259 -4.14 -11.42 16.76
N PHE A 260 -3.73 -12.68 16.89
CA PHE A 260 -2.74 -13.30 16.03
C PHE A 260 -3.34 -13.68 14.67
N SER A 261 -2.49 -13.66 13.64
CA SER A 261 -2.87 -14.12 12.32
C SER A 261 -3.27 -15.61 12.36
N PRO A 262 -4.34 -16.01 11.66
CA PRO A 262 -4.81 -17.40 11.67
C PRO A 262 -3.82 -18.40 11.04
N GLN A 263 -2.93 -17.90 10.16
CA GLN A 263 -1.99 -18.72 9.39
C GLN A 263 -0.92 -19.42 10.25
N GLY A 264 -0.76 -18.97 11.51
CA GLY A 264 0.20 -19.53 12.46
C GLY A 264 -0.39 -20.34 13.60
N CYS A 265 -1.72 -20.50 13.65
CA CYS A 265 -2.44 -20.92 14.86
C CYS A 265 -3.33 -22.16 14.76
N GLY A 266 -3.54 -22.68 13.56
CA GLY A 266 -4.32 -23.90 13.34
C GLY A 266 -3.47 -25.17 13.23
N PRO A 267 -4.09 -26.35 13.35
CA PRO A 267 -3.43 -27.63 13.17
C PRO A 267 -3.19 -27.90 11.68
N GLY A 268 -2.06 -27.43 11.15
CA GLY A 268 -1.60 -27.73 9.80
C GLY A 268 -1.43 -26.50 8.91
N PRO A 269 -0.99 -26.69 7.64
CA PRO A 269 -0.77 -25.60 6.68
C PRO A 269 -2.09 -24.99 6.15
N GLU A 270 -3.24 -25.44 6.64
CA GLU A 270 -4.54 -24.92 6.24
C GLU A 270 -4.88 -23.68 7.07
N PHE A 271 -5.35 -22.63 6.40
CA PHE A 271 -5.85 -21.42 7.05
C PHE A 271 -6.98 -21.80 8.01
N SER A 272 -6.73 -21.77 9.31
CA SER A 272 -7.85 -21.61 10.25
C SER A 272 -8.50 -20.26 9.93
N ALA A 273 -9.83 -20.16 9.82
CA ALA A 273 -10.47 -18.86 9.65
C ALA A 273 -10.50 -18.07 10.97
N GLU A 274 -10.29 -18.76 12.09
CA GLU A 274 -10.41 -18.21 13.44
C GLU A 274 -9.10 -17.55 13.87
N ARG A 275 -9.10 -16.22 14.00
CA ARG A 275 -7.99 -15.51 14.66
C ARG A 275 -7.90 -15.96 16.11
N VAL A 276 -6.68 -16.17 16.60
CA VAL A 276 -6.46 -16.51 18.01
C VAL A 276 -6.20 -15.26 18.81
N ARG A 277 -7.04 -15.06 19.84
CA ARG A 277 -6.86 -14.00 20.82
C ARG A 277 -5.85 -14.41 21.88
N GLY A 278 -4.94 -13.51 22.22
CA GLY A 278 -4.00 -13.61 23.33
C GLY A 278 -3.80 -12.27 24.04
N THR A 279 -2.80 -12.25 24.92
CA THR A 279 -2.38 -11.09 25.71
C THR A 279 -1.09 -10.48 25.16
N GLY A 280 -0.70 -9.31 25.64
CA GLY A 280 0.63 -8.74 25.36
C GLY A 280 1.78 -9.68 25.78
N GLU A 281 1.64 -10.42 26.89
CA GLU A 281 2.65 -11.41 27.31
C GLU A 281 2.77 -12.57 26.31
N ASP A 282 1.66 -13.01 25.73
CA ASP A 282 1.68 -14.02 24.67
C ASP A 282 2.39 -13.50 23.42
N TYR A 283 2.21 -12.21 23.10
CA TYR A 283 2.90 -11.57 21.98
C TYR A 283 4.40 -11.41 22.25
N ALA A 284 4.79 -10.97 23.45
CA ALA A 284 6.19 -10.92 23.86
C ALA A 284 6.88 -12.29 23.71
N ARG A 285 6.21 -13.37 24.15
CA ARG A 285 6.72 -14.73 23.98
C ARG A 285 6.83 -15.15 22.52
N ALA A 286 5.87 -14.78 21.69
CA ALA A 286 5.92 -15.07 20.25
C ALA A 286 7.10 -14.37 19.59
N LEU A 287 7.31 -13.08 19.89
CA LEU A 287 8.46 -12.32 19.40
C LEU A 287 9.79 -13.00 19.76
N GLU A 288 9.94 -13.48 21.00
CA GLU A 288 11.11 -14.25 21.44
C GLU A 288 11.25 -15.58 20.69
N GLU A 289 10.17 -16.34 20.54
CA GLU A 289 10.16 -17.64 19.85
C GLU A 289 10.60 -17.51 18.38
N PHE A 290 10.20 -16.43 17.72
CA PHE A 290 10.50 -16.17 16.30
C PHE A 290 11.70 -15.25 16.06
N GLY A 291 12.34 -14.73 17.12
CA GLY A 291 13.44 -13.78 17.01
C GLY A 291 13.07 -12.47 16.30
N ALA A 292 11.83 -12.01 16.48
CA ALA A 292 11.27 -10.83 15.81
C ALA A 292 11.25 -9.60 16.74
N PRO A 293 11.43 -8.38 16.21
CA PRO A 293 11.27 -7.15 16.99
C PRO A 293 9.79 -6.79 17.21
N VAL A 294 9.51 -5.99 18.25
CA VAL A 294 8.15 -5.53 18.56
C VAL A 294 7.56 -4.73 17.40
N GLY A 295 6.27 -4.92 17.11
CA GLY A 295 5.58 -4.28 15.99
C GLY A 295 5.59 -5.11 14.70
N GLN A 296 6.33 -6.22 14.67
CA GLN A 296 6.28 -7.16 13.55
C GLN A 296 5.11 -8.15 13.69
N PRO A 297 4.46 -8.52 12.58
CA PRO A 297 3.52 -9.63 12.57
C PRO A 297 4.25 -10.94 12.82
N VAL A 298 3.75 -11.72 13.77
CA VAL A 298 4.26 -13.07 14.09
C VAL A 298 3.11 -14.06 14.22
N SER A 299 3.42 -15.33 14.00
CA SER A 299 2.52 -16.44 14.32
C SER A 299 2.28 -16.51 15.83
N CYS A 300 1.17 -17.12 16.26
CA CYS A 300 0.95 -17.30 17.70
C CYS A 300 2.00 -18.23 18.33
N PRO A 301 2.27 -18.01 19.63
CA PRO A 301 3.23 -18.80 20.38
C PRO A 301 2.74 -20.25 20.51
N ALA A 302 3.67 -21.18 20.69
CA ALA A 302 3.38 -22.61 20.69
C ALA A 302 2.24 -23.04 21.64
N HIS A 303 2.05 -22.37 22.78
CA HIS A 303 1.01 -22.71 23.76
C HIS A 303 -0.40 -22.27 23.36
N LEU A 304 -0.55 -21.40 22.36
CA LEU A 304 -1.84 -20.96 21.82
C LEU A 304 -2.24 -21.68 20.52
N ARG A 305 -1.35 -22.52 19.97
CA ARG A 305 -1.66 -23.35 18.80
C ARG A 305 -2.66 -24.43 19.20
N ARG A 306 -3.76 -24.55 18.45
CA ARG A 306 -4.82 -25.55 18.70
C ARG A 306 -4.62 -26.81 17.84
#